data_AF-A0A0M3LNU5-F1
#
_entry.id   AF-A0A0M3LNU5-F1
#
_cell.length_a   1.000
_cell.length_b   1.000
_cell.length_c   1.000
_cell.angle_alpha   90.00
_cell.angle_beta   90.00
_cell.angle_gamma   90.00
#
_symmetry.space_group_name_H-M   'P 1'
#
loop_
_entity.id
_entity.type
_entity.pdbx_description
1 polymer ?
#
loop_
_entity_poly.entity_id
_entity_poly.type
_entity_poly.pdbx_seq_one_letter_code
_entity_poly.pdbx_strand_id
1 'polypeptide(L)'
;RLFFHFNEVLDVDREISVGDEVEFTVIQDPSSSFSNTRQSGIRLKHLPTGSVQFETIIESDVLGKVIEDTNGNDPGLIAYLKDDLEQNIIFFTKDCKSKNVPRMNDKV
;
A
#
# COMPACT_ATOMS: atom_id res chain seq x y z
N ARG A 1 -5.79 3.21 8.47
CA ARG A 1 -5.64 2.70 9.86
C ARG A 1 -6.97 2.13 10.30
N LEU A 2 -7.01 0.86 10.70
CA LEU A 2 -8.20 0.19 11.20
C LEU A 2 -8.14 0.10 12.73
N PHE A 3 -9.29 0.16 13.40
CA PHE A 3 -9.40 0.05 14.86
C PHE A 3 -9.76 -1.38 15.27
N PHE A 4 -9.27 -1.84 16.43
CA PHE A 4 -9.67 -3.11 17.05
C PHE A 4 -9.60 -3.01 18.57
N HIS A 5 -10.32 -3.87 19.28
CA HIS A 5 -10.24 -4.00 20.73
C HIS A 5 -9.34 -5.19 21.10
N PHE A 6 -8.61 -5.12 22.22
CA PHE A 6 -7.77 -6.24 22.69
C PHE A 6 -8.55 -7.54 22.90
N ASN A 7 -9.85 -7.46 23.24
CA ASN A 7 -10.72 -8.62 23.38
C ASN A 7 -10.95 -9.39 22.07
N GLU A 8 -10.58 -8.81 20.92
CA GLU A 8 -10.66 -9.47 19.62
C GLU A 8 -9.42 -10.31 19.31
N VAL A 9 -8.36 -10.25 20.12
CA VAL A 9 -7.17 -11.09 19.97
C VAL A 9 -7.50 -12.50 20.44
N LEU A 10 -7.39 -13.48 19.53
CA LEU A 10 -7.77 -14.87 19.80
C LEU A 10 -6.74 -15.65 20.61
N ASP A 11 -5.48 -15.23 20.56
CA ASP A 11 -4.37 -15.85 21.27
C ASP A 11 -4.31 -15.32 22.70
N VAL A 12 -4.78 -16.13 23.66
CA VAL A 12 -4.86 -15.73 25.08
C VAL A 12 -3.54 -15.93 25.84
N ASP A 13 -2.62 -16.70 25.26
CA ASP A 13 -1.34 -17.06 25.90
C ASP A 13 -0.20 -16.10 25.50
N ARG A 14 -0.46 -15.21 24.53
CA ARG A 14 0.50 -14.24 24.00
C ARG A 14 -0.11 -12.85 23.91
N GLU A 15 0.56 -11.86 24.49
CA GLU A 15 0.21 -10.45 24.31
C GLU A 15 0.56 -9.95 22.90
N ILE A 16 -0.35 -9.19 22.29
CA ILE A 16 -0.13 -8.53 20.99
C ILE A 16 0.82 -7.33 21.14
N SER A 17 1.76 -7.21 20.22
CA SER A 17 2.79 -6.16 20.20
C SER A 17 2.88 -5.42 18.87
N VAL A 18 3.48 -4.23 18.88
CA VAL A 18 3.75 -3.47 17.65
C VAL A 18 4.71 -4.26 16.77
N GLY A 19 4.33 -4.45 15.50
CA GLY A 19 5.10 -5.24 14.53
C GLY A 19 4.63 -6.69 14.41
N ASP A 20 3.68 -7.14 15.25
CA ASP A 20 3.07 -8.45 15.07
C ASP A 20 2.27 -8.50 13.77
N GLU A 21 2.49 -9.58 13.02
CA GLU A 21 1.71 -9.92 11.85
C GLU A 21 0.44 -10.64 12.28
N VAL A 22 -0.71 -10.21 11.75
CA VAL A 22 -2.01 -10.75 12.12
C VAL A 22 -2.93 -10.88 10.91
N GLU A 23 -3.77 -11.91 10.92
CA GLU A 23 -4.97 -11.99 10.08
C GLU A 23 -6.20 -11.63 10.91
N PHE A 24 -7.20 -10.99 10.29
CA PHE A 24 -8.41 -10.55 10.97
C PHE A 24 -9.57 -10.43 9.98
N THR A 25 -10.79 -10.32 10.50
CA THR A 25 -11.98 -10.00 9.70
C THR A 25 -12.40 -8.55 9.95
N VAL A 26 -12.83 -7.83 8.91
CA VAL A 26 -13.36 -6.46 9.04
C VAL A 26 -14.87 -6.50 9.15
N ILE A 27 -15.44 -5.81 10.13
CA ILE A 27 -16.87 -5.56 10.23
C ILE A 27 -17.17 -4.05 10.24
N GLN A 28 -18.38 -3.69 9.83
CA GLN A 28 -18.95 -2.37 10.11
C GLN A 28 -19.64 -2.43 11.47
N ASP A 29 -19.48 -1.40 12.28
CA ASP A 29 -20.20 -1.27 13.54
C ASP A 29 -21.72 -1.30 13.26
N PRO A 30 -22.51 -2.21 13.87
CA PRO A 30 -23.95 -2.25 13.65
C PRO A 30 -24.68 -0.95 14.03
N SER A 31 -24.07 -0.12 14.87
CA SER A 31 -24.55 1.22 15.23
C SER A 31 -24.12 2.32 14.25
N SER A 32 -23.40 1.96 13.17
CA SER A 32 -22.93 2.92 12.18
C SER A 32 -24.09 3.51 11.37
N SER A 33 -24.21 4.83 11.43
CA SER A 33 -25.10 5.59 10.56
C SER A 33 -24.44 5.80 9.19
N PHE A 34 -25.24 6.13 8.16
CA PHE A 34 -24.72 6.50 6.83
C PHE A 34 -23.66 7.63 6.85
N SER A 35 -23.68 8.48 7.87
CA SER A 35 -22.73 9.57 8.07
C SER A 35 -21.48 9.19 8.89
N ASN A 36 -21.39 7.96 9.42
CA ASN A 36 -20.28 7.53 10.28
C ASN A 36 -20.03 6.02 10.14
N THR A 37 -19.35 5.66 9.04
CA THR A 37 -18.96 4.27 8.71
C THR A 37 -17.74 3.82 9.52
N ARG A 38 -17.95 3.56 10.81
CA ARG A 38 -16.91 2.99 11.68
C ARG A 38 -16.70 1.52 11.34
N GLN A 39 -15.47 1.17 11.00
CA GLN A 39 -15.05 -0.21 10.79
C GLN A 39 -14.13 -0.66 11.93
N SER A 40 -14.25 -1.94 12.30
CA SER A 40 -13.35 -2.58 13.26
C SER A 40 -12.83 -3.91 12.74
N GLY A 41 -11.60 -4.24 13.14
CA GLY A 41 -11.03 -5.58 13.01
C GLY A 41 -11.48 -6.44 14.18
N ILE A 42 -11.92 -7.66 13.87
CA ILE A 42 -12.33 -8.68 14.83
C ILE A 42 -11.57 -9.98 14.59
N ARG A 43 -11.56 -10.87 15.59
CA ARG A 43 -10.93 -12.20 15.50
C ARG A 43 -9.47 -12.14 15.02
N LEU A 44 -8.67 -11.28 15.65
CA LEU A 44 -7.25 -11.12 15.33
C LEU A 44 -6.50 -12.40 15.71
N LYS A 45 -5.82 -12.98 14.73
CA LYS A 45 -4.98 -14.16 14.90
C LYS A 45 -3.55 -13.82 14.51
N HIS A 46 -2.60 -14.11 15.39
CA HIS A 46 -1.17 -13.98 15.08
C HIS A 46 -0.78 -14.86 13.90
N LEU A 47 0.04 -14.31 13.02
CA LEU A 47 0.69 -15.02 11.93
C LEU A 47 2.18 -15.23 12.24
N PRO A 48 2.83 -16.22 11.60
CA PRO A 48 4.28 -16.34 11.64
C PRO A 48 4.95 -15.08 11.07
N THR A 49 6.08 -14.66 11.64
CA THR A 49 6.87 -13.53 11.12
C THR A 49 7.28 -13.76 9.66
N GLY A 50 7.13 -12.73 8.82
CA GLY A 50 7.44 -12.74 7.39
C GLY A 50 6.31 -13.25 6.48
N SER A 51 5.13 -13.52 7.03
CA SER A 51 3.96 -13.99 6.29
C SER A 51 3.16 -12.86 5.64
N VAL A 52 3.24 -11.64 6.16
CA VAL A 52 2.53 -10.47 5.64
C VAL A 52 3.42 -9.70 4.67
N GLN A 53 3.05 -9.73 3.40
CA GLN A 53 3.67 -8.94 2.35
C GLN A 53 2.70 -7.83 1.90
N PHE A 54 3.03 -6.57 2.20
CA PHE A 54 2.19 -5.42 1.84
C PHE A 54 2.27 -5.07 0.35
N GLU A 55 3.44 -5.24 -0.25
CA GLU A 55 3.71 -4.89 -1.64
C GLU A 55 4.56 -5.99 -2.29
N THR A 56 4.30 -6.28 -3.55
CA THR A 56 5.09 -7.20 -4.35
C THR A 56 5.54 -6.52 -5.64
N ILE A 57 6.78 -6.77 -6.03
CA ILE A 57 7.30 -6.34 -7.33
C ILE A 57 6.64 -7.21 -8.38
N ILE A 58 5.90 -6.59 -9.29
CA ILE A 58 5.27 -7.26 -10.43
C ILE A 58 6.26 -7.31 -11.59
N GLU A 59 7.01 -6.22 -11.80
CA GLU A 59 8.01 -6.07 -12.87
C GLU A 59 9.21 -5.25 -12.39
N SER A 60 10.39 -5.54 -12.94
CA SER A 60 11.62 -4.77 -12.71
C SER A 60 12.28 -4.43 -14.05
N ASP A 61 13.14 -3.41 -14.03
CA ASP A 61 13.98 -3.02 -15.18
C ASP A 61 13.19 -2.67 -16.45
N VAL A 62 11.97 -2.17 -16.27
CA VAL A 62 11.09 -1.66 -17.33
C VAL A 62 11.54 -0.27 -17.74
N LEU A 63 11.72 -0.06 -19.05
CA LEU A 63 12.06 1.25 -19.61
C LEU A 63 10.81 2.02 -20.00
N GLY A 64 10.80 3.30 -19.66
CA GLY A 64 9.65 4.18 -19.93
C GLY A 64 10.06 5.58 -20.33
N LYS A 65 9.05 6.42 -20.55
CA LYS A 65 9.18 7.85 -20.80
C LYS A 65 8.26 8.63 -19.87
N VAL A 66 8.80 9.66 -19.22
CA VAL A 66 7.98 10.56 -18.39
C VAL A 66 7.02 11.33 -19.28
N ILE A 67 5.72 11.22 -19.02
CA ILE A 67 4.67 11.93 -19.74
C ILE A 67 4.02 13.04 -18.90
N GLU A 68 4.14 12.97 -17.56
CA GLU A 68 3.73 14.03 -16.64
C GLU A 68 4.80 14.24 -15.55
N ASP A 69 5.15 15.51 -15.28
CA ASP A 69 6.07 15.89 -14.22
C ASP A 69 5.47 15.68 -12.82
N THR A 70 6.32 15.36 -11.85
CA THR A 70 5.98 15.49 -10.42
C THR A 70 6.39 16.87 -9.91
N ASN A 71 5.60 17.45 -9.01
CA ASN A 71 5.91 18.70 -8.30
C ASN A 71 6.27 18.46 -6.82
N GLY A 72 6.58 17.21 -6.45
CA GLY A 72 6.96 16.80 -5.09
C GLY A 72 5.77 16.35 -4.23
N ASN A 73 4.63 17.03 -4.31
CA ASN A 73 3.39 16.62 -3.63
C ASN A 73 2.51 15.75 -4.53
N ASP A 74 2.42 16.10 -5.80
CA ASP A 74 1.63 15.38 -6.80
C ASP A 74 2.49 14.32 -7.50
N PRO A 75 1.92 13.14 -7.78
CA PRO A 75 2.59 12.11 -8.56
C PRO A 75 2.91 12.60 -9.97
N GLY A 76 4.01 12.10 -10.53
CA GLY A 76 4.25 12.14 -11.97
C GLY A 76 3.80 10.83 -12.63
N LEU A 77 3.86 10.79 -13.96
CA LEU A 77 3.41 9.65 -14.76
C LEU A 77 4.48 9.23 -15.77
N ILE A 78 4.76 7.93 -15.83
CA ILE A 78 5.65 7.30 -16.81
C ILE A 78 4.81 6.41 -17.72
N ALA A 79 4.90 6.62 -19.03
CA ALA A 79 4.39 5.70 -20.03
C ALA A 79 5.46 4.65 -20.36
N TYR A 80 5.06 3.39 -20.45
CA TYR A 80 5.91 2.28 -20.85
C TYR A 80 5.15 1.32 -21.75
N LEU A 81 5.87 0.50 -22.52
CA LEU A 81 5.28 -0.54 -23.35
C LEU A 81 5.37 -1.87 -22.64
N LYS A 82 4.24 -2.56 -22.58
CA LYS A 82 4.13 -3.94 -22.10
C LYS A 82 3.29 -4.73 -23.08
N ASP A 83 3.85 -5.81 -23.63
CA ASP A 83 3.17 -6.67 -24.61
C ASP A 83 2.57 -5.86 -25.78
N ASP A 84 3.34 -4.91 -26.31
CA ASP A 84 2.93 -3.96 -27.37
C ASP A 84 1.76 -3.02 -27.02
N LEU A 85 1.35 -2.99 -25.75
CA LEU A 85 0.35 -2.07 -25.22
C LEU A 85 1.01 -0.99 -24.37
N GLU A 86 0.63 0.27 -24.62
CA GLU A 86 1.04 1.38 -23.78
C GLU A 86 0.32 1.30 -22.43
N GLN A 87 1.10 1.36 -21.36
CA GLN A 87 0.66 1.36 -19.97
C GLN A 87 1.28 2.56 -19.25
N ASN A 88 0.64 2.96 -18.15
CA ASN A 88 1.11 4.09 -17.35
C ASN A 88 1.37 3.63 -15.91
N ILE A 89 2.45 4.15 -15.32
CA ILE A 89 2.76 3.97 -13.91
C ILE A 89 3.03 5.31 -13.25
N ILE A 90 2.53 5.44 -12.02
CA ILE A 90 2.75 6.62 -11.18
C ILE A 90 4.14 6.52 -10.55
N PHE A 91 4.84 7.65 -10.47
CA PHE A 91 6.07 7.77 -9.67
C PHE A 91 6.02 8.98 -8.74
N PHE A 92 6.74 8.91 -7.63
CA PHE A 92 6.92 10.02 -6.71
C PHE A 92 8.39 10.38 -6.57
N THR A 93 8.66 11.65 -6.29
CA THR A 93 10.02 12.17 -6.05
C THR A 93 10.77 11.38 -4.96
N LYS A 94 10.07 10.93 -3.91
CA LYS A 94 10.64 10.16 -2.79
C LYS A 94 11.17 8.77 -3.20
N ASP A 95 10.71 8.25 -4.33
CA ASP A 95 11.06 6.92 -4.82
C ASP A 95 12.20 6.96 -5.87
N CYS A 96 12.65 8.16 -6.26
CA CYS A 96 13.78 8.34 -7.17
C CYS A 96 15.12 8.13 -6.44
N LYS A 97 15.99 7.27 -6.99
CA LYS A 97 17.32 6.94 -6.40
C LYS A 97 18.30 8.12 -6.34
N SER A 98 18.07 9.19 -7.10
CA SER A 98 18.94 10.37 -7.20
C SER A 98 18.17 11.64 -6.86
N LYS A 99 18.89 12.70 -6.46
CA LYS A 99 18.32 14.06 -6.36
C LYS A 99 17.82 14.61 -7.72
N ASN A 100 18.19 13.95 -8.82
CA ASN A 100 17.68 14.26 -10.14
C ASN A 100 16.34 13.56 -10.34
N VAL A 101 15.26 14.32 -10.13
CA VAL A 101 13.91 13.89 -10.45
C VAL A 101 13.73 13.92 -11.96
N PRO A 102 13.33 12.81 -12.61
CA PRO A 102 13.06 12.78 -14.05
C PRO A 102 12.01 13.82 -14.45
N ARG A 103 12.20 14.43 -15.61
CA ARG A 103 11.34 15.48 -16.17
C ARG A 103 10.58 14.99 -17.37
N MET A 104 9.51 15.70 -17.74
CA MET A 104 8.69 15.39 -18.89
C MET A 104 9.56 15.18 -20.14
N ASN A 105 9.36 14.04 -20.79
CA ASN A 105 10.11 13.49 -21.90
C ASN A 105 11.42 12.76 -21.61
N ASP A 106 11.88 12.69 -20.36
CA ASP A 106 13.03 11.88 -20.00
C ASP A 106 12.73 10.39 -20.16
N LYS A 107 13.75 9.62 -20.57
CA LYS A 107 13.73 8.17 -20.57
C LYS A 107 14.25 7.66 -19.23
N VAL A 108 13.55 6.71 -18.64
CA VAL A 108 13.85 6.15 -17.31
C VAL A 108 13.87 4.64 -17.34
#